data_AF-A0A7S1RJL1-F1
#
_entry.id   AF-A0A7S1RJL1-F1
#
_cell.length_a   1.000
_cell.length_b   1.000
_cell.length_c   1.000
_cell.angle_alpha   90.00
_cell.angle_beta   90.00
_cell.angle_gamma   90.00
#
_symmetry.space_group_name_H-M   'P 1'
#
loop_
_entity.id
_entity.type
_entity.pdbx_description
1 polymer ?
#
loop_
_entity_poly.entity_id
_entity_poly.type
_entity_poly.pdbx_seq_one_letter_code
_entity_poly.pdbx_strand_id
1 'polypeptide(L)'
;KEESDVGPSEEEAERAEEDEPGRTASSQRRGRGHPNKSRRDRYRATVDRYFEQIRSDPHGFDAEWVEVPGFVAADPFLERKFRQRLRDHVQLCRDAPAPAGASQEPAPSSAVNAG
;
A
#
# COMPACT_ATOMS: atom_id res chain seq x y z
N LYS A 1 -60.27 20.66 20.18
CA LYS A 1 -59.81 19.60 21.11
C LYS A 1 -59.69 18.36 20.26
N GLU A 2 -58.53 17.81 19.94
CA GLU A 2 -57.24 17.86 20.62
C GLU A 2 -56.14 18.05 19.58
N GLU A 3 -55.30 19.04 19.86
CA GLU A 3 -54.02 19.28 19.22
C GLU A 3 -53.02 18.45 20.03
N SER A 4 -52.31 17.53 19.40
CA SER A 4 -51.19 16.81 20.01
C SER A 4 -49.98 17.01 19.12
N ASP A 5 -49.38 18.17 19.28
CA ASP A 5 -48.07 18.56 18.79
C ASP A 5 -47.01 17.99 19.75
N VAL A 6 -46.41 16.86 19.38
CA VAL A 6 -45.17 16.35 19.97
C VAL A 6 -44.33 15.77 18.85
N GLY A 7 -43.33 16.54 18.43
CA GLY A 7 -42.24 16.03 17.63
C GLY A 7 -41.00 16.91 17.79
N PRO A 8 -40.11 16.61 18.74
CA PRO A 8 -38.72 17.01 18.66
C PRO A 8 -37.94 15.94 17.89
N SER A 9 -37.19 16.32 16.86
CA SER A 9 -36.01 15.57 16.38
C SER A 9 -35.11 16.55 15.62
N GLU A 10 -33.99 16.92 16.23
CA GLU A 10 -32.64 16.45 15.85
C GLU A 10 -32.20 17.13 14.55
N GLU A 11 -31.52 18.28 14.62
CA GLU A 11 -30.07 18.39 14.88
C GLU A 11 -29.24 17.42 14.02
N GLU A 12 -28.39 18.03 13.19
CA GLU A 12 -27.22 17.45 12.52
C GLU A 12 -27.42 16.31 11.50
N ALA A 13 -27.41 16.71 10.22
CA ALA A 13 -26.70 15.95 9.20
C ALA A 13 -26.09 16.92 8.18
N GLU A 14 -25.04 17.63 8.61
CA GLU A 14 -24.06 18.20 7.68
C GLU A 14 -23.39 17.05 6.91
N ARG A 15 -23.69 16.93 5.61
CA ARG A 15 -22.79 16.30 4.62
C ARG A 15 -23.10 16.87 3.26
N ALA A 16 -22.58 18.07 3.02
CA ALA A 16 -22.31 18.53 1.67
C ALA A 16 -21.20 17.63 1.09
N GLU A 17 -21.62 16.62 0.34
CA GLU A 17 -20.83 16.09 -0.77
C GLU A 17 -20.54 17.21 -1.78
N GLU A 18 -19.57 16.97 -2.67
CA GLU A 18 -19.23 17.70 -3.89
C GLU A 18 -17.93 18.52 -3.81
N ASP A 19 -16.78 17.86 -4.05
CA ASP A 19 -15.83 18.24 -5.12
C ASP A 19 -14.65 17.23 -5.15
N GLU A 20 -14.63 16.31 -6.12
CA GLU A 20 -13.41 15.57 -6.50
C GLU A 20 -13.35 15.47 -8.04
N PRO A 21 -12.73 16.44 -8.74
CA PRO A 21 -12.56 16.42 -10.18
C PRO A 21 -11.26 15.68 -10.53
N GLY A 22 -11.34 14.37 -10.76
CA GLY A 22 -10.11 13.57 -10.82
C GLY A 22 -10.08 12.32 -11.68
N ARG A 23 -10.92 12.13 -12.70
CA ARG A 23 -10.75 11.01 -13.64
C ARG A 23 -10.83 11.43 -15.10
N THR A 24 -9.73 12.04 -15.53
CA THR A 24 -9.40 12.23 -16.95
C THR A 24 -9.51 10.89 -17.69
N ALA A 25 -10.43 10.87 -18.65
CA ALA A 25 -10.48 9.91 -19.73
C ALA A 25 -9.12 9.82 -20.44
N SER A 26 -8.65 8.61 -20.69
CA SER A 26 -7.71 8.39 -21.79
C SER A 26 -7.82 6.96 -22.34
N SER A 27 -8.56 6.91 -23.45
CA SER A 27 -8.48 5.98 -24.59
C SER A 27 -8.64 4.49 -24.35
N GLN A 28 -9.90 4.11 -24.45
CA GLN A 28 -10.40 2.84 -24.97
C GLN A 28 -9.95 2.64 -26.43
N ARG A 29 -8.73 2.14 -26.66
CA ARG A 29 -8.32 1.59 -27.96
C ARG A 29 -8.15 0.08 -27.85
N ARG A 30 -9.07 -0.61 -28.51
CA ARG A 30 -9.18 -2.06 -28.66
C ARG A 30 -7.96 -2.59 -29.41
N GLY A 31 -6.93 -3.02 -28.68
CA GLY A 31 -5.83 -3.82 -29.20
C GLY A 31 -5.78 -5.13 -28.43
N ARG A 32 -5.79 -6.27 -29.15
CA ARG A 32 -5.75 -7.59 -28.53
C ARG A 32 -4.51 -7.74 -27.64
N GLY A 33 -4.74 -7.97 -26.35
CA GLY A 33 -4.07 -9.05 -25.64
C GLY A 33 -2.77 -8.79 -24.89
N HIS A 34 -2.30 -7.55 -24.71
CA HIS A 34 -1.16 -7.29 -23.81
C HIS A 34 -1.40 -6.11 -22.88
N PRO A 35 -0.95 -6.18 -21.60
CA PRO A 35 -1.00 -5.05 -20.71
C PRO A 35 -0.12 -3.93 -21.28
N ASN A 36 -0.76 -2.83 -21.67
CA ASN A 36 -0.09 -1.61 -22.11
C ASN A 36 1.00 -1.22 -21.09
N LYS A 37 2.12 -0.67 -21.58
CA LYS A 37 3.27 -0.27 -20.75
C LYS A 37 2.83 0.49 -19.49
N SER A 38 1.95 1.48 -19.66
CA SER A 38 1.40 2.28 -18.55
C SER A 38 0.69 1.47 -17.46
N ARG A 39 -0.02 0.39 -17.82
CA ARG A 39 -0.67 -0.50 -16.83
C ARG A 39 0.35 -1.32 -16.07
N ARG A 40 1.40 -1.79 -16.75
CA ARG A 40 2.50 -2.53 -16.11
C ARG A 40 3.27 -1.65 -15.15
N ASP A 41 3.60 -0.42 -15.57
CA ASP A 41 4.33 0.54 -14.72
C ASP A 41 3.50 0.96 -13.51
N ARG A 42 2.19 1.22 -13.68
CA ARG A 42 1.28 1.50 -12.56
C ARG A 42 1.23 0.34 -11.55
N TYR A 43 1.14 -0.90 -12.03
CA TYR A 43 1.15 -2.07 -11.16
C TYR A 43 2.47 -2.19 -10.39
N ARG A 44 3.61 -2.00 -11.07
CA ARG A 44 4.94 -2.03 -10.43
C ARG A 44 5.06 -0.97 -9.34
N ALA A 45 4.78 0.29 -9.67
CA ALA A 45 4.83 1.39 -8.71
C ALA A 45 3.92 1.16 -7.49
N THR A 46 2.75 0.55 -7.72
CA THR A 46 1.84 0.16 -6.63
C THR A 46 2.50 -0.89 -5.74
N VAL A 47 3.00 -1.98 -6.31
CA VAL A 47 3.69 -3.04 -5.56
C VAL A 47 4.89 -2.49 -4.80
N ASP A 48 5.70 -1.65 -5.44
CA ASP A 48 6.90 -1.05 -4.84
C ASP A 48 6.53 -0.19 -3.61
N ARG A 49 5.44 0.59 -3.69
CA ARG A 49 4.93 1.36 -2.55
C ARG A 49 4.56 0.46 -1.35
N TYR A 50 3.87 -0.66 -1.59
CA TYR A 50 3.56 -1.59 -0.50
C TYR A 50 4.80 -2.30 0.02
N PHE A 51 5.77 -2.60 -0.85
CA PHE A 51 7.05 -3.17 -0.42
C PHE A 51 7.83 -2.20 0.47
N GLU A 52 7.79 -0.89 0.22
CA GLU A 52 8.35 0.11 1.13
C GLU A 52 7.63 0.10 2.47
N GLN A 53 6.30 0.07 2.49
CA GLN A 53 5.52 -0.01 3.71
C GLN A 53 5.83 -1.27 4.54
N ILE A 54 5.91 -2.43 3.88
CA ILE A 54 6.29 -3.71 4.51
C ILE A 54 7.71 -3.65 5.08
N ARG A 55 8.64 -3.01 4.37
CA ARG A 55 10.02 -2.84 4.87
C ARG A 55 10.08 -1.94 6.10
N SER A 56 9.19 -0.96 6.21
CA SER A 56 9.10 -0.08 7.39
C SER A 56 8.48 -0.80 8.59
N ASP A 57 7.46 -1.63 8.38
CA ASP A 57 6.82 -2.41 9.44
C ASP A 57 6.42 -3.82 8.95
N PRO A 58 7.32 -4.81 9.03
CA PRO A 58 7.03 -6.15 8.54
C PRO A 58 6.11 -6.94 9.49
N HIS A 59 5.98 -6.54 10.75
CA HIS A 59 5.18 -7.27 11.75
C HIS A 59 3.74 -6.76 11.84
N GLY A 60 3.52 -5.45 11.69
CA GLY A 60 2.18 -4.85 11.67
C GLY A 60 1.48 -4.90 10.31
N PHE A 61 2.18 -5.22 9.23
CA PHE A 61 1.57 -5.35 7.91
C PHE A 61 0.83 -6.69 7.73
N ASP A 62 -0.47 -6.61 7.38
CA ASP A 62 -1.29 -7.77 7.02
C ASP A 62 -1.74 -7.70 5.55
N ALA A 63 -1.28 -8.68 4.76
CA ALA A 63 -1.58 -8.77 3.33
C ALA A 63 -3.03 -9.19 3.00
N GLU A 64 -3.78 -9.72 3.97
CA GLU A 64 -5.19 -10.09 3.77
C GLU A 64 -6.13 -8.89 3.92
N TRP A 65 -5.77 -7.95 4.77
CA TRP A 65 -6.60 -6.78 5.10
C TRP A 65 -6.18 -5.52 4.37
N VAL A 66 -5.15 -5.60 3.52
CA VAL A 66 -4.69 -4.46 2.73
C VAL A 66 -5.75 -4.02 1.72
N GLU A 67 -5.96 -2.71 1.60
CA GLU A 67 -6.80 -2.14 0.56
C GLU A 67 -6.17 -2.42 -0.81
N VAL A 68 -6.89 -3.15 -1.67
CA VAL A 68 -6.42 -3.47 -3.02
C VAL A 68 -6.92 -2.39 -3.98
N PRO A 69 -6.03 -1.72 -4.74
CA PRO A 69 -6.45 -0.71 -5.70
C PRO A 69 -7.46 -1.26 -6.71
N GLY A 70 -8.49 -0.48 -7.04
CA GLY A 70 -9.61 -0.96 -7.88
C GLY A 70 -9.21 -1.56 -9.23
N PHE A 71 -8.10 -1.12 -9.83
CA PHE A 71 -7.62 -1.70 -11.11
C PHE A 71 -6.97 -3.08 -10.96
N VAL A 72 -6.55 -3.44 -9.74
CA VAL A 72 -6.04 -4.77 -9.37
C VAL A 72 -7.21 -5.64 -8.93
N ALA A 73 -8.12 -5.12 -8.10
CA ALA A 73 -9.32 -5.82 -7.64
C ALA A 73 -10.28 -6.19 -8.78
N ALA A 74 -10.27 -5.42 -9.89
CA ALA A 74 -11.06 -5.73 -11.07
C ALA A 74 -10.66 -7.04 -11.79
N ASP A 75 -9.49 -7.61 -11.49
CA ASP A 75 -9.03 -8.89 -12.05
C ASP A 75 -8.65 -9.85 -10.90
N PRO A 76 -9.43 -10.90 -10.64
CA PRO A 76 -9.21 -11.80 -9.50
C PRO A 76 -7.88 -12.55 -9.60
N PHE A 77 -7.36 -12.79 -10.81
CA PHE A 77 -6.05 -13.40 -10.99
C PHE A 77 -4.94 -12.43 -10.58
N LEU A 78 -5.08 -11.17 -10.97
CA LEU A 78 -4.12 -10.12 -10.64
C LEU A 78 -4.15 -9.79 -9.14
N GLU A 79 -5.33 -9.74 -8.53
CA GLU A 79 -5.50 -9.57 -7.09
C GLU A 79 -4.81 -10.70 -6.32
N ARG A 80 -5.08 -11.96 -6.66
CA ARG A 80 -4.44 -13.10 -6.01
C ARG A 80 -2.91 -13.03 -6.13
N LYS A 81 -2.41 -12.67 -7.32
CA LYS A 81 -0.97 -12.51 -7.56
C LYS A 81 -0.38 -11.35 -6.75
N PHE A 82 -1.12 -10.25 -6.63
CA PHE A 82 -0.73 -9.08 -5.85
C PHE A 82 -0.59 -9.44 -4.37
N ARG A 83 -1.64 -10.03 -3.77
CA ARG A 83 -1.62 -10.49 -2.37
C ARG A 83 -0.52 -11.51 -2.11
N GLN A 84 -0.34 -12.49 -3.00
CA GLN A 84 0.74 -13.47 -2.87
C GLN A 84 2.11 -12.80 -2.82
N ARG A 85 2.38 -11.84 -3.71
CA ARG A 85 3.65 -11.09 -3.70
C ARG A 85 3.88 -10.31 -2.41
N LEU A 86 2.82 -9.72 -1.86
CA LEU A 86 2.94 -9.01 -0.57
C LEU A 86 3.26 -9.98 0.56
N ARG A 87 2.57 -11.13 0.63
CA ARG A 87 2.84 -12.17 1.63
C ARG A 87 4.27 -12.69 1.53
N ASP A 88 4.73 -13.00 0.32
CA ASP A 88 6.11 -13.47 0.07
C ASP A 88 7.13 -12.41 0.54
N HIS A 89 6.87 -11.13 0.27
CA HIS A 89 7.76 -10.04 0.68
C HIS A 89 7.74 -9.80 2.19
N VAL A 90 6.57 -9.90 2.84
CA VAL A 90 6.45 -9.84 4.30
C VAL A 90 7.27 -10.95 4.96
N GLN A 91 7.14 -12.18 4.47
CA GLN A 91 7.94 -13.31 4.97
C GLN A 91 9.43 -13.02 4.78
N LEU A 92 9.84 -12.60 3.58
CA LEU A 92 11.22 -12.23 3.31
C LEU A 92 11.74 -11.14 4.26
N CYS A 93 10.95 -10.11 4.57
CA CYS A 93 11.36 -9.05 5.49
C CYS A 93 11.41 -9.49 6.95
N ARG A 94 10.59 -10.46 7.36
CA ARG A 94 10.62 -11.05 8.71
C ARG A 94 11.79 -12.02 8.88
N ASP A 95 12.08 -12.80 7.84
CA ASP A 95 13.17 -13.76 7.80
C ASP A 95 14.52 -13.11 7.50
N ALA A 96 14.51 -11.89 6.95
CA ALA A 96 15.72 -11.13 6.70
C ALA A 96 16.44 -10.94 8.04
N PRO A 97 17.67 -11.45 8.20
CA PRO A 97 18.45 -11.15 9.38
C PRO A 97 18.56 -9.63 9.42
N ALA A 98 18.13 -9.03 10.54
CA ALA A 98 18.25 -7.59 10.78
C ALA A 98 19.61 -7.15 10.25
N PRO A 99 19.68 -6.15 9.35
CA PRO A 99 20.91 -5.85 8.63
C PRO A 99 22.03 -5.71 9.66
N ALA A 100 22.94 -6.69 9.65
CA ALA A 100 24.01 -6.86 10.63
C ALA A 100 25.11 -5.80 10.43
N GLY A 101 24.70 -4.54 10.27
CA GLY A 101 25.51 -3.45 9.72
C GLY A 101 25.26 -2.11 10.40
N ALA A 102 24.81 -2.11 11.65
CA ALA A 102 24.84 -0.92 12.49
C ALA A 102 25.39 -1.22 13.88
N SER A 103 26.55 -1.91 13.96
CA SER A 103 27.45 -1.83 15.13
C SER A 103 28.77 -2.55 14.87
N GLN A 104 29.85 -1.83 15.18
CA GLN A 104 31.25 -2.25 15.23
C GLN A 104 31.92 -2.52 13.87
N GLU A 105 32.36 -1.43 13.25
CA GLU A 105 33.76 -1.40 12.83
C GLU A 105 34.62 -1.56 14.10
N PRO A 106 35.34 -2.68 14.29
CA PRO A 106 36.43 -2.68 15.26
C PRO A 106 37.53 -1.79 14.67
N ALA A 107 37.66 -0.58 15.20
CA ALA A 107 38.78 0.30 14.90
C ALA A 107 40.08 -0.51 15.01
N PRO A 108 40.95 -0.52 13.98
CA PRO A 108 42.24 -1.17 14.10
C PRO A 108 43.04 -0.41 15.16
N SER A 109 43.16 -1.01 16.34
CA SER A 109 44.13 -0.63 17.37
C SER A 109 45.52 -0.59 16.72
N SER A 110 45.93 0.59 16.30
CA SER A 110 47.32 0.88 15.97
C SER A 110 48.09 0.97 17.28
N ALA A 111 48.52 -0.19 17.76
CA ALA A 111 49.52 -0.35 18.77
C ALA A 111 50.71 -1.10 18.16
N VAL A 112 51.80 -0.39 17.86
CA VAL A 112 53.22 -0.85 17.87
C VAL A 112 54.08 0.36 17.43
N ASN A 113 54.70 1.11 18.34
CA ASN A 113 56.01 0.91 19.00
C ASN A 113 57.23 1.02 18.04
N ALA A 114 58.12 1.98 18.32
CA ALA A 114 59.59 1.88 18.36
C ALA A 114 60.28 3.18 17.92
N GLY A 115 61.07 3.76 18.83
CA GLY A 115 61.94 4.91 18.59
C GLY A 115 62.41 5.53 19.90
#